data_AF-A0A2E5TQS4-F1
#
_entry.id   AF-A0A2E5TQS4-F1
#
_cell.length_a   1.000
_cell.length_b   1.000
_cell.length_c   1.000
_cell.angle_alpha   90.00
_cell.angle_beta   90.00
_cell.angle_gamma   90.00
#
_symmetry.space_group_name_H-M   'P 1'
#
loop_
_entity.id
_entity.type
_entity.pdbx_description
1 polymer ?
#
loop_
_entity_poly.entity_id
_entity_poly.type
_entity_poly.pdbx_seq_one_letter_code
_entity_poly.pdbx_strand_id
1 'polypeptide(L)'
;MVQQAFLFTFDHQSVLASGITLSGIPDLNLFYEFASRTFVMAIISLFAIITQNPHYFLVVLLTNILREGFETIIDPLFPLANAPMSPTGDFILYVVIVLIEIWAFVTILKIVRKLEKA
;
A
#
# COMPACT_ATOMS: atom_id res chain seq x y z
N MET A 1 5.89 1.90 -0.24
CA MET A 1 5.24 3.05 0.45
C MET A 1 6.10 4.32 0.48
N VAL A 2 7.31 4.34 1.07
CA VAL A 2 8.13 5.57 1.14
C VAL A 2 8.47 6.17 -0.24
N GLN A 3 8.80 5.32 -1.22
CA GLN A 3 9.06 5.75 -2.59
C GLN A 3 7.85 6.44 -3.22
N GLN A 4 6.64 5.89 -3.06
CA GLN A 4 5.42 6.51 -3.59
C GLN A 4 5.16 7.87 -2.94
N ALA A 5 5.29 7.97 -1.61
CA ALA A 5 5.15 9.26 -0.91
C ALA A 5 6.15 10.30 -1.42
N PHE A 6 7.40 9.90 -1.71
CA PHE A 6 8.40 10.78 -2.30
C PHE A 6 8.01 11.25 -3.71
N LEU A 7 7.57 10.34 -4.58
CA LEU A 7 7.17 10.66 -5.96
C LEU A 7 6.05 11.70 -5.97
N PHE A 8 4.98 11.48 -5.19
CA PHE A 8 3.85 12.42 -5.12
C PHE A 8 4.17 13.75 -4.43
N THR A 9 5.25 13.84 -3.65
CA THR A 9 5.62 15.09 -2.93
C THR A 9 6.64 15.93 -3.71
N PHE A 10 7.63 15.29 -4.31
CA PHE A 10 8.82 15.97 -4.84
C PHE A 10 9.03 15.75 -6.34
N ASP A 11 8.60 14.62 -6.91
CA ASP A 11 8.83 14.28 -8.31
C ASP A 11 7.53 14.17 -9.11
N HIS A 12 6.89 15.34 -9.27
CA HIS A 12 5.67 15.47 -10.05
C HIS A 12 5.87 15.10 -11.52
N GLN A 13 7.10 15.17 -12.06
CA GLN A 13 7.37 14.80 -13.45
C GLN A 13 7.19 13.31 -13.68
N SER A 14 7.64 12.47 -12.75
CA SER A 14 7.39 11.03 -12.79
C SER A 14 5.90 10.68 -12.68
N VAL A 15 5.11 11.48 -11.93
CA VAL A 15 3.65 11.31 -11.83
C VAL A 15 2.94 11.77 -13.11
N LEU A 16 3.40 12.84 -13.76
CA LEU A 16 2.87 13.25 -15.06
C LEU A 16 3.17 12.20 -16.15
N ALA A 17 4.35 11.57 -16.10
CA ALA A 17 4.74 10.50 -17.02
C ALA A 17 3.84 9.25 -16.90
N SER A 18 3.12 9.09 -15.79
CA SER A 18 2.15 8.01 -15.62
C SER A 18 0.76 8.31 -16.21
N GLY A 19 0.60 9.45 -16.89
CA GLY A 19 -0.66 9.86 -17.54
C GLY A 19 -1.59 10.63 -16.62
N ILE A 20 -1.17 10.96 -15.39
CA ILE A 20 -1.94 11.78 -14.46
C ILE A 20 -1.73 13.25 -14.85
N THR A 21 -2.81 14.04 -14.91
CA THR A 21 -2.71 15.47 -15.23
C THR A 21 -2.62 16.31 -13.96
N LEU A 22 -1.89 17.43 -14.05
CA LEU A 22 -1.80 18.43 -12.98
C LEU A 22 -2.29 19.76 -13.54
N SER A 23 -3.59 20.02 -13.36
CA SER A 23 -4.31 21.14 -13.97
C SER A 23 -4.45 22.35 -13.04
N GLY A 24 -4.09 22.23 -11.75
CA GLY A 24 -4.08 23.35 -10.83
C GLY A 24 -3.91 22.98 -9.35
N ILE A 25 -4.24 23.92 -8.47
CA ILE A 25 -4.17 23.79 -7.00
C ILE A 25 -4.97 22.58 -6.46
N PRO A 26 -6.18 22.24 -6.97
CA PRO A 26 -6.92 21.07 -6.49
C PRO A 26 -6.16 19.75 -6.68
N ASP A 27 -5.48 19.58 -7.81
CA ASP A 27 -4.74 18.35 -8.12
C ASP A 27 -3.47 18.23 -7.26
N LEU A 28 -2.80 19.36 -7.00
CA LEU A 28 -1.69 19.42 -6.04
C LEU A 28 -2.13 19.02 -4.63
N ASN A 29 -3.31 19.48 -4.18
CA ASN A 29 -3.85 19.08 -2.89
C ASN A 29 -4.08 17.57 -2.82
N LEU A 30 -4.65 16.96 -3.88
CA LEU A 30 -4.82 15.51 -3.95
C LEU A 30 -3.47 14.78 -3.87
N PHE A 31 -2.45 15.23 -4.59
CA PHE A 31 -1.13 14.58 -4.57
C PHE A 31 -0.50 14.63 -3.18
N TYR A 32 -0.52 15.79 -2.52
CA TYR A 32 0.00 15.92 -1.16
C TYR A 32 -0.82 15.11 -0.14
N GLU A 33 -2.13 15.02 -0.32
CA GLU A 33 -3.00 14.20 0.53
C GLU A 33 -2.69 12.70 0.38
N PHE A 34 -2.56 12.21 -0.85
CA PHE A 34 -2.15 10.83 -1.13
C PHE A 34 -0.73 10.55 -0.59
N ALA A 35 0.21 11.47 -0.82
CA ALA A 35 1.57 11.33 -0.30
C ALA A 35 1.59 11.25 1.23
N SER A 36 0.84 12.13 1.90
CA SER A 36 0.76 12.20 3.35
C SER A 36 0.13 10.94 3.95
N ARG A 37 -0.96 10.44 3.36
CA ARG A 37 -1.59 9.17 3.77
C ARG A 37 -0.63 8.01 3.66
N THR A 38 0.04 7.86 2.52
CA THR A 38 1.02 6.80 2.28
C THR A 38 2.22 6.91 3.23
N PHE A 39 2.66 8.13 3.53
CA PHE A 39 3.74 8.37 4.47
C PHE A 39 3.37 7.99 5.91
N VAL A 40 2.16 8.35 6.37
CA VAL A 40 1.66 7.95 7.70
C VAL A 40 1.56 6.43 7.80
N MET A 41 1.08 5.73 6.77
CA MET A 41 1.06 4.26 6.75
C MET A 41 2.47 3.65 6.88
N ALA A 42 3.45 4.25 6.20
CA ALA A 42 4.85 3.81 6.33
C ALA A 42 5.39 4.01 7.75
N ILE A 43 5.06 5.13 8.41
CA ILE A 43 5.44 5.39 9.80
C ILE A 43 4.79 4.38 10.75
N ILE A 44 3.49 4.10 10.60
CA ILE A 44 2.78 3.13 11.45
C ILE A 44 3.39 1.73 11.27
N SER A 45 3.73 1.36 10.03
CA SER A 45 4.40 0.10 9.74
C SER A 45 5.78 0.02 10.39
N LEU A 46 6.56 1.11 10.36
CA LEU A 46 7.85 1.20 11.03
C LEU A 46 7.69 1.10 12.56
N PHE A 47 6.67 1.74 13.13
CA PHE A 47 6.37 1.67 14.56
C PHE A 47 6.04 0.23 15.00
N ALA A 48 5.25 -0.51 14.21
CA ALA A 48 4.98 -1.93 14.47
C ALA A 48 6.28 -2.76 14.45
N ILE A 49 7.18 -2.48 13.50
CA ILE A 49 8.49 -3.13 13.43
C ILE A 49 9.37 -2.78 14.64
N ILE A 50 9.42 -1.51 15.07
CA ILE A 50 10.26 -1.11 16.20
C ILE A 50 9.76 -1.71 17.51
N THR A 51 8.44 -1.67 17.74
CA THR A 51 7.84 -2.14 18.99
C THR A 51 7.81 -3.66 19.11
N GLN A 52 7.93 -4.39 18.00
CA GLN A 52 7.88 -5.85 17.94
C GLN A 52 6.60 -6.45 18.58
N ASN A 53 5.55 -5.64 18.76
CA ASN A 53 4.31 -6.08 19.37
C ASN A 53 3.44 -6.79 18.31
N PRO A 54 3.14 -8.09 18.47
CA PRO A 54 2.43 -8.87 17.47
C PRO A 54 0.98 -8.39 17.26
N HIS A 55 0.37 -7.71 18.23
CA HIS A 55 -0.94 -7.08 18.05
C HIS A 55 -0.90 -5.92 17.05
N TYR A 56 0.16 -5.11 17.06
CA TYR A 56 0.30 -4.01 16.10
C TYR A 56 0.56 -4.53 14.69
N PHE A 57 1.31 -5.63 14.56
CA PHE A 57 1.46 -6.30 13.27
C PHE A 57 0.13 -6.80 12.69
N LEU A 58 -0.78 -7.33 13.52
CA LEU A 58 -2.10 -7.76 13.04
C LEU A 58 -2.90 -6.59 12.47
N VAL A 59 -2.89 -5.44 13.14
CA VAL A 59 -3.60 -4.25 12.65
C VAL A 59 -3.01 -3.78 11.32
N VAL A 60 -1.68 -3.67 11.22
CA VAL A 60 -0.99 -3.24 9.99
C VAL A 60 -1.26 -4.22 8.84
N LEU A 61 -1.11 -5.53 9.07
CA LEU A 61 -1.37 -6.55 8.06
C LEU A 61 -2.83 -6.53 7.59
N LEU A 62 -3.79 -6.36 8.50
CA LEU A 62 -5.19 -6.24 8.12
C LEU A 62 -5.42 -5.04 7.20
N THR A 63 -4.89 -3.88 7.55
CA THR A 63 -5.04 -2.67 6.73
C THR A 63 -4.34 -2.80 5.37
N ASN A 64 -3.21 -3.51 5.31
CA ASN A 64 -2.51 -3.76 4.05
C ASN A 64 -3.30 -4.71 3.14
N ILE A 65 -3.84 -5.81 3.68
CA ILE A 65 -4.68 -6.75 2.90
C ILE A 65 -5.86 -6.03 2.28
N LEU A 66 -6.51 -5.13 3.03
CA LEU A 66 -7.64 -4.35 2.52
C LEU A 66 -7.18 -3.40 1.40
N ARG A 67 -6.09 -2.66 1.60
CA ARG A 67 -5.53 -1.74 0.61
C ARG A 67 -5.15 -2.48 -0.67
N GLU A 68 -4.34 -3.52 -0.55
CA GLU A 68 -3.86 -4.34 -1.66
C GLU A 68 -5.02 -5.03 -2.39
N GLY A 69 -6.05 -5.47 -1.65
CA GLY A 69 -7.29 -6.00 -2.22
C GLY A 69 -8.05 -4.98 -3.07
N PHE A 70 -8.08 -3.71 -2.67
CA PHE A 70 -8.62 -2.64 -3.51
C PHE A 70 -7.73 -2.33 -4.72
N GLU A 71 -6.40 -2.28 -4.54
CA GLU A 71 -5.43 -2.06 -5.63
C GLU A 71 -5.50 -3.19 -6.68
N THR A 72 -5.77 -4.43 -6.24
CA THR A 72 -6.02 -5.58 -7.13
C THR A 72 -7.15 -5.32 -8.13
N ILE A 73 -8.14 -4.50 -7.76
CA ILE A 73 -9.28 -4.17 -8.61
C ILE A 73 -9.02 -2.89 -9.40
N ILE A 74 -8.52 -1.84 -8.73
CA ILE A 74 -8.40 -0.50 -9.31
C ILE A 74 -7.29 -0.45 -10.35
N ASP A 75 -6.12 -1.01 -10.09
CA ASP A 75 -4.96 -0.83 -10.97
C ASP A 75 -5.15 -1.50 -12.34
N PRO A 76 -5.73 -2.71 -12.45
CA PRO A 76 -6.06 -3.29 -13.75
C PRO A 76 -7.19 -2.56 -14.48
N LEU A 77 -8.13 -1.94 -13.75
CA LEU A 77 -9.24 -1.19 -14.35
C LEU A 77 -8.80 0.19 -14.86
N PHE A 78 -7.85 0.81 -14.17
CA PHE A 78 -7.36 2.17 -14.44
C PHE A 78 -5.83 2.18 -14.52
N PRO A 79 -5.23 1.48 -15.51
CA PRO A 79 -3.78 1.33 -15.59
C PRO A 79 -3.10 2.67 -15.89
N LEU A 80 -1.95 2.87 -15.26
CA LEU A 80 -1.08 4.00 -15.55
C LEU A 80 -0.46 3.89 -16.94
N ALA A 81 -0.22 5.02 -17.60
CA ALA A 81 0.32 5.07 -18.96
C ALA A 81 1.74 4.48 -19.08
N ASN A 82 2.51 4.50 -17.98
CA ASN A 82 3.86 3.96 -17.89
C ASN A 82 3.92 2.68 -17.03
N ALA A 83 2.78 1.99 -16.83
CA ALA A 83 2.75 0.76 -16.05
C ALA A 83 3.73 -0.28 -16.65
N PRO A 84 4.58 -0.91 -15.82
CA PRO A 84 5.60 -1.86 -16.29
C PRO A 84 5.01 -3.20 -16.73
N MET A 85 3.74 -3.46 -16.39
CA MET A 85 3.04 -4.70 -16.70
C MET A 85 1.70 -4.42 -17.38
N SER A 86 1.17 -5.40 -18.12
CA SER A 86 -0.19 -5.32 -18.64
C SER A 86 -1.22 -5.41 -17.50
N PRO A 87 -2.45 -4.89 -17.68
CA PRO A 87 -3.49 -4.95 -16.65
C PRO A 87 -3.75 -6.37 -16.10
N THR A 88 -3.76 -7.38 -16.98
CA THR A 88 -3.92 -8.78 -16.57
C THR A 88 -2.74 -9.27 -15.73
N GLY A 89 -1.53 -8.84 -16.06
CA GLY A 89 -0.34 -9.17 -15.28
C GLY A 89 -0.38 -8.51 -13.90
N ASP A 90 -0.72 -7.22 -13.83
CA ASP A 90 -0.90 -6.50 -12.56
C ASP A 90 -1.96 -7.19 -11.69
N PHE A 91 -3.11 -7.56 -12.26
CA PHE A 91 -4.15 -8.30 -11.52
C PHE A 91 -3.60 -9.59 -10.89
N ILE A 92 -2.89 -10.41 -11.66
CA ILE A 92 -2.32 -11.67 -11.18
C ILE A 92 -1.31 -11.41 -10.06
N LEU A 93 -0.44 -10.41 -10.24
CA LEU A 93 0.58 -10.05 -9.26
C LEU A 93 -0.07 -9.65 -7.93
N TYR A 94 -1.03 -8.74 -7.98
CA TYR A 94 -1.76 -8.28 -6.79
C TYR A 94 -2.49 -9.42 -6.08
N VAL A 95 -3.12 -10.34 -6.83
CA VAL A 95 -3.73 -11.55 -6.23
C VAL A 95 -2.69 -12.38 -5.47
N VAL A 96 -1.49 -12.59 -6.03
CA VAL A 96 -0.42 -13.33 -5.34
C VAL A 96 0.01 -12.60 -4.07
N ILE A 97 0.18 -11.27 -4.11
CA ILE A 97 0.58 -10.47 -2.94
C ILE A 97 -0.48 -10.59 -1.84
N VAL A 98 -1.76 -10.39 -2.16
CA VAL A 98 -2.87 -10.52 -1.20
C VAL A 98 -2.88 -11.91 -0.54
N LEU A 99 -2.66 -12.98 -1.30
CA LEU A 99 -2.59 -14.34 -0.75
C LEU A 99 -1.43 -14.51 0.24
N ILE A 100 -0.26 -13.95 -0.06
CA ILE A 100 0.90 -13.96 0.83
C ILE A 100 0.59 -13.17 2.12
N GLU A 101 -0.05 -12.01 2.01
CA GLU A 101 -0.41 -11.19 3.17
C GLU A 101 -1.46 -11.88 4.06
N ILE A 102 -2.47 -12.52 3.46
CA ILE A 102 -3.46 -13.32 4.21
C ILE A 102 -2.76 -14.45 4.97
N TRP A 103 -1.82 -15.15 4.33
CA TRP A 103 -1.05 -16.21 4.97
C TRP A 103 -0.20 -15.68 6.14
N ALA A 104 0.46 -14.54 5.96
CA ALA A 104 1.20 -13.87 7.02
C ALA A 104 0.28 -13.47 8.19
N PHE A 105 -0.88 -12.87 7.91
CA PHE A 105 -1.87 -12.49 8.91
C PHE A 105 -2.34 -13.69 9.74
N VAL A 106 -2.71 -14.80 9.09
CA VAL A 106 -3.12 -16.03 9.79
C VAL A 106 -2.00 -16.57 10.66
N THR A 107 -0.74 -16.47 10.21
CA THR A 107 0.43 -16.94 10.97
C THR A 107 0.63 -16.11 12.23
N ILE A 108 0.65 -14.77 12.11
CA ILE A 108 0.77 -13.88 13.28
C ILE A 108 -0.42 -14.06 14.23
N LEU A 109 -1.64 -14.24 13.71
CA LEU A 109 -2.83 -14.44 14.54
C LEU A 109 -2.72 -15.71 15.39
N LYS A 110 -2.16 -16.79 14.82
CA LYS A 110 -1.88 -18.03 15.57
C LYS A 110 -0.82 -17.80 16.64
N ILE A 111 0.19 -16.97 16.40
CA ILE A 111 1.23 -16.63 17.38
C ILE A 111 0.63 -15.84 18.54
N VAL A 112 -0.11 -14.76 18.25
CA VAL A 112 -0.79 -13.93 19.28
C VAL A 112 -1.68 -14.79 20.17
N ARG A 113 -2.53 -15.65 19.58
CA ARG A 113 -3.42 -16.54 20.33
C ARG A 113 -2.68 -17.57 21.20
N LYS A 114 -1.45 -17.92 20.86
CA LYS A 114 -0.62 -18.81 21.69
C LYS A 114 -0.01 -18.04 22.86
N LEU A 115 0.45 -16.81 22.62
CA LEU A 115 1.01 -15.93 23.67
C LEU A 115 -0.05 -15.58 24.72
N GLU A 116 -1.30 -15.33 24.31
CA GLU A 116 -2.40 -15.05 25.25
C GLU A 116 -2.84 -16.24 26.10
N LYS A 117 -2.49 -17.47 25.68
CA LYS A 117 -2.84 -18.71 26.39
C LYS A 117 -1.72 -19.24 27.29
N ALA A 118 -0.51 -18.68 27.17
CA ALA A 118 0.66 -19.04 27.95
C ALA A 118 0.75 -18.17 29.21
#